data_AF-A0ABD0LHF7-F1
#
_entry.id   AF-A0ABD0LHF7-F1
#
_cell.length_a   1.000
_cell.length_b   1.000
_cell.length_c   1.000
_cell.angle_alpha   90.00
_cell.angle_beta   90.00
_cell.angle_gamma   90.00
#
_symmetry.space_group_name_H-M   'P 1'
#
loop_
_entity.id
_entity.type
_entity.pdbx_description
1 polymer ?
#
loop_
_entity_poly.entity_id
_entity_poly.type
_entity_poly.pdbx_seq_one_letter_code
_entity_poly.pdbx_strand_id
1 'polypeptide(L)'
;ISPALRQYMYCIAVREGSESDWFFVLTRYRQETSPGEKNLLLRALPCSSDVWILSTLLDMSLEHTDIKRDDATGMIGWVAKNPAGNRLAWDFVKHHWDVIIRHFAQSPSRLKTMVSSIVAAFHQDYQLQELRAFIAAQTELGIGEQTLRQAVETVEFNIKWYKNSYPQLVQWLQDKGYFETPGFLVPLDTDADLESSASPPHAHPASSGGSAGQISICKNRKILVLSPKPRGRVQVVGFRYL
;
A
#
# COMPACT_ATOMS: atom_id res chain seq x y z
N ILE A 1 3.69 -8.87 -25.68
CA ILE A 1 4.33 -8.09 -24.60
C ILE A 1 5.70 -8.67 -24.29
N SER A 2 6.76 -7.87 -24.34
CA SER A 2 8.10 -8.34 -23.99
C SER A 2 8.13 -8.87 -22.54
N PRO A 3 8.87 -9.94 -22.24
CA PRO A 3 8.90 -10.52 -20.88
C PRO A 3 9.24 -9.48 -19.80
N ALA A 4 10.14 -8.55 -20.09
CA ALA A 4 10.56 -7.50 -19.16
C ALA A 4 9.46 -6.48 -18.80
N LEU A 5 8.51 -6.23 -19.70
CA LEU A 5 7.43 -5.25 -19.49
C LEU A 5 6.14 -5.87 -18.95
N ARG A 6 6.03 -7.20 -19.00
CA ARG A 6 4.79 -7.92 -18.75
C ARG A 6 4.22 -7.68 -17.35
N GLN A 7 5.09 -7.72 -16.33
CA GLN A 7 4.67 -7.44 -14.95
C GLN A 7 4.04 -6.05 -14.81
N TYR A 8 4.67 -5.04 -15.40
CA TYR A 8 4.20 -3.66 -15.34
C TYR A 8 2.90 -3.48 -16.13
N MET A 9 2.82 -4.07 -17.31
CA MET A 9 1.62 -3.98 -18.14
C MET A 9 0.40 -4.63 -17.48
N TYR A 10 0.55 -5.81 -16.85
CA TYR A 10 -0.56 -6.44 -16.13
C TYR A 10 -1.00 -5.61 -14.94
N CYS A 11 -0.05 -5.12 -14.14
CA CYS A 11 -0.37 -4.26 -13.00
C CYS A 11 -1.07 -2.96 -13.43
N ILE A 12 -0.65 -2.33 -14.54
CA ILE A 12 -1.31 -1.15 -15.10
C ILE A 12 -2.72 -1.50 -15.59
N ALA A 13 -2.86 -2.60 -16.34
CA ALA A 13 -4.16 -3.04 -16.86
C ALA A 13 -5.16 -3.31 -15.73
N VAL A 14 -4.72 -3.94 -14.64
CA VAL A 14 -5.57 -4.15 -13.46
C VAL A 14 -5.89 -2.85 -12.73
N ARG A 15 -4.92 -1.94 -12.60
CA ARG A 15 -5.09 -0.68 -11.86
C ARG A 15 -6.03 0.30 -12.54
N GLU A 16 -5.94 0.43 -13.86
CA GLU A 16 -6.78 1.31 -14.67
C GLU A 16 -8.02 0.59 -15.23
N GLY A 17 -8.11 -0.73 -15.02
CA GLY A 17 -9.18 -1.57 -15.52
C GLY A 17 -10.40 -1.57 -14.63
N SER A 18 -11.45 -2.22 -15.13
CA SER A 18 -12.68 -2.50 -14.40
C SER A 18 -12.59 -3.78 -13.57
N GLU A 19 -13.60 -4.02 -12.74
CA GLU A 19 -13.85 -5.32 -12.11
C GLU A 19 -13.79 -6.49 -13.12
N SER A 20 -14.37 -6.30 -14.31
CA SER A 20 -14.37 -7.34 -15.35
C SER A 20 -12.96 -7.68 -15.85
N ASP A 21 -12.09 -6.68 -15.96
CA ASP A 21 -10.68 -6.86 -16.34
C ASP A 21 -9.90 -7.59 -15.24
N TRP A 22 -10.20 -7.27 -13.97
CA TRP A 22 -9.61 -7.97 -12.83
C TRP A 22 -10.02 -9.46 -12.80
N PHE A 23 -11.31 -9.77 -12.99
CA PHE A 23 -11.78 -11.16 -13.08
C PHE A 23 -11.18 -11.91 -14.27
N PHE A 24 -10.96 -11.23 -15.39
CA PHE A 24 -10.25 -11.81 -16.51
C PHE A 24 -8.82 -12.21 -16.11
N VAL A 25 -8.08 -11.34 -15.44
CA VAL A 25 -6.71 -11.65 -14.96
C VAL A 25 -6.72 -12.79 -13.94
N LEU A 26 -7.68 -12.81 -13.00
CA LEU A 26 -7.84 -13.92 -12.05
C LEU A 26 -8.13 -15.24 -12.75
N THR A 27 -8.98 -15.23 -13.77
CA THR A 27 -9.29 -16.41 -14.58
C THR A 27 -8.06 -16.91 -15.32
N ARG A 28 -7.27 -16.00 -15.91
CA ARG A 28 -5.98 -16.35 -16.54
C ARG A 28 -5.01 -16.94 -15.53
N TYR A 29 -4.90 -16.37 -14.32
CA TYR A 29 -4.07 -16.90 -13.24
C TYR A 29 -4.43 -18.35 -12.90
N ARG A 30 -5.74 -18.65 -12.80
CA ARG A 30 -6.24 -20.00 -12.50
C ARG A 30 -5.83 -21.00 -13.58
N GLN A 31 -5.97 -20.63 -14.85
CA GLN A 31 -5.72 -21.50 -16.01
C GLN A 31 -4.24 -21.60 -16.40
N GLU A 32 -3.39 -20.65 -16.00
CA GLU A 32 -1.98 -20.59 -16.39
C GLU A 32 -1.17 -21.76 -15.81
N THR A 33 -0.35 -22.37 -16.66
CA THR A 33 0.49 -23.54 -16.37
C THR A 33 1.95 -23.18 -16.21
N SER A 34 2.42 -22.12 -16.89
CA SER A 34 3.78 -21.62 -16.74
C SER A 34 3.97 -20.97 -15.36
N PRO A 35 4.87 -21.49 -14.50
CA PRO A 35 5.07 -20.94 -13.16
C PRO A 35 5.46 -19.46 -13.16
N GLY A 36 6.28 -19.06 -14.14
CA GLY A 36 6.72 -17.68 -14.30
C GLY A 36 5.55 -16.75 -14.64
N GLU A 37 4.74 -17.13 -15.64
CA GLU A 37 3.59 -16.33 -16.06
C GLU A 37 2.52 -16.28 -14.97
N LYS A 38 2.27 -17.41 -14.30
CA LYS A 38 1.35 -17.50 -13.18
C LYS A 38 1.73 -16.55 -12.03
N ASN A 39 3.03 -16.45 -11.72
CA ASN A 39 3.51 -15.49 -10.73
C ASN A 39 3.31 -14.03 -11.18
N LEU A 40 3.49 -13.72 -12.46
CA LEU A 40 3.25 -12.36 -12.98
C LEU A 40 1.78 -11.97 -12.87
N LEU A 41 0.86 -12.87 -13.22
CA LEU A 41 -0.59 -12.65 -13.09
C LEU A 41 -0.98 -12.47 -11.62
N LEU A 42 -0.50 -13.34 -10.72
CA LEU A 42 -0.77 -13.25 -9.29
C LEU A 42 -0.35 -11.89 -8.71
N ARG A 43 0.83 -11.40 -9.11
CA ARG A 43 1.38 -10.11 -8.64
C ARG A 43 0.67 -8.90 -9.24
N ALA A 44 -0.13 -9.07 -10.29
CA ALA A 44 -0.91 -8.01 -10.90
C ALA A 44 -2.25 -7.78 -10.19
N LEU A 45 -2.88 -8.83 -9.66
CA LEU A 45 -4.17 -8.75 -8.95
C LEU A 45 -4.24 -7.66 -7.86
N PRO A 46 -3.25 -7.52 -6.95
CA PRO A 46 -3.29 -6.49 -5.91
C PRO A 46 -3.02 -5.07 -6.42
N CYS A 47 -2.85 -4.85 -7.72
CA CYS A 47 -2.70 -3.51 -8.30
C CYS A 47 -4.03 -2.77 -8.48
N SER A 48 -5.18 -3.42 -8.25
CA SER A 48 -6.49 -2.78 -8.37
C SER A 48 -6.59 -1.55 -7.46
N SER A 49 -7.31 -0.53 -7.91
CA SER A 49 -7.64 0.64 -7.07
C SER A 49 -8.93 0.45 -6.26
N ASP A 50 -9.69 -0.62 -6.53
CA ASP A 50 -10.93 -0.93 -5.83
C ASP A 50 -10.68 -1.59 -4.48
N VAL A 51 -11.09 -0.91 -3.40
CA VAL A 51 -10.88 -1.38 -2.02
C VAL A 51 -11.53 -2.74 -1.77
N TRP A 52 -12.71 -2.99 -2.34
CA TRP A 52 -13.42 -4.27 -2.16
C TRP A 52 -12.63 -5.43 -2.78
N ILE A 53 -12.02 -5.24 -3.96
CA ILE A 53 -11.15 -6.24 -4.61
C ILE A 53 -9.95 -6.54 -3.71
N LEU A 54 -9.33 -5.50 -3.14
CA LEU A 54 -8.20 -5.65 -2.25
C LEU A 54 -8.58 -6.40 -0.97
N SER A 55 -9.79 -6.19 -0.44
CA SER A 55 -10.34 -6.94 0.69
C SER A 55 -10.51 -8.42 0.33
N THR A 56 -11.15 -8.71 -0.81
CA THR A 56 -11.32 -10.07 -1.30
C THR A 56 -9.98 -10.80 -1.44
N LEU A 57 -8.94 -10.12 -1.94
CA LEU A 57 -7.59 -10.71 -2.03
C LEU A 57 -6.97 -11.05 -0.67
N LEU A 58 -7.25 -10.26 0.37
CA LEU A 58 -6.80 -10.55 1.72
C LEU A 58 -7.54 -11.78 2.28
N ASP A 59 -8.85 -11.87 2.11
CA ASP A 59 -9.64 -13.03 2.54
C ASP A 59 -9.18 -14.31 1.84
N MET A 60 -9.02 -14.26 0.52
CA MET A 60 -8.48 -15.37 -0.29
C MET A 60 -7.09 -15.83 0.18
N SER A 61 -6.28 -14.92 0.73
CA SER A 61 -4.93 -15.24 1.20
C SER A 61 -4.93 -16.16 2.42
N LEU A 62 -5.95 -16.08 3.28
CA LEU A 62 -6.08 -16.93 4.46
C LEU A 62 -6.96 -18.16 4.22
N GLU A 63 -7.97 -18.07 3.37
CA GLU A 63 -8.85 -19.19 3.04
C GLU A 63 -8.20 -20.23 2.10
N HIS A 64 -7.11 -19.85 1.43
CA HIS A 64 -6.38 -20.70 0.49
C HIS A 64 -7.22 -21.24 -0.67
N THR A 65 -8.23 -20.48 -1.10
CA THR A 65 -9.11 -20.84 -2.22
C THR A 65 -8.38 -20.80 -3.56
N ASP A 66 -7.91 -19.61 -3.97
CA ASP A 66 -7.10 -19.43 -5.17
C ASP A 66 -5.64 -19.09 -4.85
N ILE A 67 -5.40 -18.44 -3.71
CA ILE A 67 -4.06 -18.01 -3.31
C ILE A 67 -3.44 -19.13 -2.48
N LYS A 68 -2.37 -19.72 -3.01
CA LYS A 68 -1.65 -20.78 -2.31
C LYS A 68 -1.13 -20.28 -0.97
N ARG A 69 -1.08 -21.17 0.02
CA ARG A 69 -0.54 -20.88 1.34
C ARG A 69 0.85 -20.23 1.30
N ASP A 70 1.71 -20.67 0.39
CA ASP A 70 3.05 -20.09 0.25
C ASP A 70 3.06 -18.64 -0.26
N ASP A 71 2.03 -18.24 -1.01
CA ASP A 71 1.88 -16.92 -1.60
C ASP A 71 1.12 -15.94 -0.69
N ALA A 72 0.44 -16.43 0.35
CA ALA A 72 -0.44 -15.64 1.22
C ALA A 72 0.24 -14.41 1.85
N THR A 73 1.40 -14.57 2.50
CA THR A 73 2.17 -13.42 3.04
C THR A 73 2.62 -12.45 1.95
N GLY A 74 2.87 -12.97 0.74
CA GLY A 74 3.24 -12.17 -0.41
C GLY A 74 2.06 -11.30 -0.86
N MET A 75 0.86 -11.89 -0.94
CA MET A 75 -0.37 -11.17 -1.27
C MET A 75 -0.65 -10.05 -0.27
N ILE A 76 -0.65 -10.36 1.04
CA ILE A 76 -0.84 -9.34 2.09
C ILE A 76 0.19 -8.21 1.93
N GLY A 77 1.46 -8.57 1.70
CA GLY A 77 2.52 -7.59 1.47
C GLY A 77 2.38 -6.78 0.19
N TRP A 78 1.75 -7.31 -0.87
CA TRP A 78 1.47 -6.56 -2.10
C TRP A 78 0.26 -5.64 -1.95
N VAL A 79 -0.82 -6.09 -1.30
CA VAL A 79 -1.95 -5.23 -0.93
C VAL A 79 -1.49 -4.09 -0.01
N ALA A 80 -0.60 -4.38 0.94
CA ALA A 80 -0.02 -3.38 1.83
C ALA A 80 0.79 -2.28 1.10
N LYS A 81 1.38 -2.60 -0.06
CA LYS A 81 2.10 -1.64 -0.92
C LYS A 81 1.19 -0.85 -1.84
N ASN A 82 -0.06 -1.27 -1.97
CA ASN A 82 -1.06 -0.52 -2.73
C ASN A 82 -1.54 0.67 -1.87
N PRO A 83 -1.52 1.91 -2.39
CA PRO A 83 -2.00 3.08 -1.65
C PRO A 83 -3.44 2.95 -1.15
N ALA A 84 -4.33 2.31 -1.92
CA ALA A 84 -5.71 2.04 -1.53
C ALA A 84 -5.84 0.85 -0.55
N GLY A 85 -4.79 0.01 -0.46
CA GLY A 85 -4.77 -1.21 0.34
C GLY A 85 -3.95 -1.14 1.63
N ASN A 86 -3.11 -0.11 1.82
CA ASN A 86 -2.18 -0.08 2.96
C ASN A 86 -2.89 -0.15 4.32
N ARG A 87 -3.89 0.71 4.54
CA ARG A 87 -4.66 0.71 5.79
C ARG A 87 -5.43 -0.60 5.96
N LEU A 88 -6.08 -1.05 4.89
CA LEU A 88 -6.84 -2.30 4.87
C LEU A 88 -5.96 -3.50 5.27
N ALA A 89 -4.76 -3.62 4.70
CA ALA A 89 -3.83 -4.69 5.03
C ALA A 89 -3.35 -4.61 6.49
N TRP A 90 -3.12 -3.41 7.03
CA TRP A 90 -2.76 -3.27 8.44
C TRP A 90 -3.89 -3.72 9.37
N ASP A 91 -5.12 -3.27 9.11
CA ASP A 91 -6.27 -3.69 9.89
C ASP A 91 -6.47 -5.20 9.78
N PHE A 92 -6.37 -5.78 8.58
CA PHE A 92 -6.44 -7.23 8.38
C PHE A 92 -5.40 -8.00 9.20
N VAL A 93 -4.13 -7.57 9.18
CA VAL A 93 -3.08 -8.23 9.96
C VAL A 93 -3.32 -8.14 11.46
N LYS A 94 -3.84 -7.01 11.97
CA LYS A 94 -4.19 -6.90 13.40
C LYS A 94 -5.28 -7.90 13.79
N HIS A 95 -6.33 -8.04 12.97
CA HIS A 95 -7.46 -8.92 13.27
C HIS A 95 -7.12 -10.41 13.13
N HIS A 96 -6.17 -10.76 12.25
CA HIS A 96 -5.82 -12.15 11.95
C HIS A 96 -4.42 -12.56 12.41
N TRP A 97 -3.80 -11.79 13.30
CA TRP A 97 -2.40 -11.98 13.70
C TRP A 97 -2.09 -13.40 14.15
N ASP A 98 -2.93 -13.97 15.03
CA ASP A 98 -2.74 -15.32 15.55
C ASP A 98 -2.77 -16.40 14.45
N VAL A 99 -3.66 -16.22 13.47
CA VAL A 99 -3.78 -17.13 12.32
C VAL A 99 -2.52 -17.03 11.46
N ILE A 100 -2.07 -15.80 11.19
CA ILE A 100 -0.87 -15.50 10.40
C ILE A 100 0.37 -16.10 11.06
N ILE A 101 0.59 -15.85 12.36
CA ILE A 101 1.76 -16.38 13.08
C ILE A 101 1.78 -17.91 13.07
N ARG A 102 0.63 -18.57 13.31
CA ARG A 102 0.55 -20.03 13.22
C ARG A 102 0.82 -20.54 11.82
N HIS A 103 0.27 -19.90 10.79
CA HIS A 103 0.42 -20.34 9.40
C HIS A 103 1.85 -20.20 8.89
N PHE A 104 2.57 -19.17 9.34
CA PHE A 104 3.90 -18.81 8.87
C PHE A 104 5.01 -19.02 9.91
N ALA A 105 4.73 -19.78 10.98
CA ALA A 105 5.68 -20.13 12.03
C ALA A 105 7.00 -20.69 11.48
N GLN A 106 6.93 -21.42 10.36
CA GLN A 106 8.09 -22.03 9.69
C GLN A 106 8.82 -21.10 8.71
N SER A 107 8.38 -19.85 8.55
CA SER A 107 8.96 -18.90 7.59
C SER A 107 9.10 -17.48 8.16
N PRO A 108 9.99 -17.26 9.15
CA PRO A 108 10.22 -15.94 9.74
C PRO A 108 10.61 -14.85 8.73
N SER A 109 11.32 -15.23 7.66
CA SER A 109 11.72 -14.32 6.57
C SER A 109 10.52 -13.77 5.78
N ARG A 110 9.49 -14.59 5.55
CA ARG A 110 8.26 -14.18 4.86
C ARG A 110 7.43 -13.26 5.74
N LEU A 111 7.30 -13.59 7.03
CA LEU A 111 6.66 -12.72 8.03
C LEU A 111 7.34 -11.35 8.07
N LYS A 112 8.68 -11.33 8.15
CA LYS A 112 9.47 -10.10 8.12
C LYS A 112 9.18 -9.27 6.87
N THR A 113 9.13 -9.91 5.71
CA THR A 113 8.87 -9.23 4.43
C THR A 113 7.47 -8.63 4.37
N MET A 114 6.46 -9.33 4.89
CA MET A 114 5.08 -8.87 4.96
C MET A 114 4.96 -7.67 5.91
N VAL A 115 5.43 -7.78 7.16
CA VAL A 115 5.39 -6.68 8.14
C VAL A 115 6.16 -5.47 7.62
N SER A 116 7.34 -5.67 7.04
CA SER A 116 8.13 -4.59 6.43
C SER A 116 7.38 -3.89 5.29
N SER A 117 6.52 -4.62 4.56
CA SER A 117 5.72 -4.04 3.47
C SER A 117 4.58 -3.17 4.00
N ILE A 118 4.01 -3.52 5.16
CA ILE A 118 2.96 -2.74 5.82
C ILE A 118 3.52 -1.43 6.35
N VAL A 119 4.57 -1.51 7.18
CA VAL A 119 5.12 -0.33 7.85
C VAL A 119 5.96 0.57 6.94
N ALA A 120 6.24 0.15 5.69
CA ALA A 120 6.97 0.97 4.72
C ALA A 120 6.26 2.30 4.39
N ALA A 121 4.92 2.33 4.46
CA ALA A 121 4.14 3.55 4.22
C ALA A 121 3.90 4.37 5.50
N PHE A 122 4.29 3.85 6.67
CA PHE A 122 4.01 4.51 7.94
C PHE A 122 5.06 5.60 8.19
N HIS A 123 4.58 6.82 8.41
CA HIS A 123 5.39 8.02 8.59
C HIS A 123 4.74 9.04 9.54
N GLN A 124 3.62 8.69 10.18
CA GLN A 124 2.90 9.53 11.13
C GLN A 124 2.93 8.96 12.55
N ASP A 125 2.89 9.85 13.55
CA ASP A 125 3.02 9.46 14.97
C ASP A 125 1.89 8.54 15.43
N TYR A 126 0.66 8.72 14.94
CA TYR A 126 -0.47 7.84 15.28
C TYR A 126 -0.26 6.39 14.80
N GLN A 127 0.40 6.20 13.65
CA GLN A 127 0.69 4.85 13.12
C GLN A 127 1.71 4.11 13.98
N LEU A 128 2.70 4.85 14.51
CA LEU A 128 3.66 4.33 15.48
C LEU A 128 2.96 3.95 16.79
N GLN A 129 2.04 4.78 17.26
CA GLN A 129 1.26 4.49 18.47
C GLN A 129 0.39 3.26 18.29
N GLU A 130 -0.33 3.13 17.17
CA GLU A 130 -1.11 1.94 16.83
C GLU A 130 -0.26 0.67 16.78
N LEU A 131 0.94 0.73 16.16
CA LEU A 131 1.86 -0.41 16.11
C LEU A 131 2.33 -0.81 17.52
N ARG A 132 2.71 0.17 18.36
CA ARG A 132 3.13 -0.08 19.74
C ARG A 132 2.00 -0.64 20.59
N ALA A 133 0.79 -0.11 20.46
CA ALA A 133 -0.40 -0.60 21.15
C ALA A 133 -0.74 -2.03 20.73
N PHE A 134 -0.65 -2.33 19.43
CA PHE A 134 -0.84 -3.68 18.91
C PHE A 134 0.15 -4.66 19.52
N ILE A 135 1.44 -4.32 19.57
CA ILE A 135 2.50 -5.14 20.17
C ILE A 135 2.22 -5.36 21.67
N ALA A 136 1.87 -4.30 22.40
CA ALA A 136 1.59 -4.37 23.84
C ALA A 136 0.35 -5.19 24.19
N ALA A 137 -0.62 -5.29 23.27
CA ALA A 137 -1.83 -6.07 23.45
C ALA A 137 -1.63 -7.58 23.21
N GLN A 138 -0.51 -8.01 22.63
CA GLN A 138 -0.25 -9.43 22.38
C GLN A 138 0.18 -10.14 23.65
N THR A 139 -0.47 -11.26 23.98
CA THR A 139 -0.06 -12.14 25.08
C THR A 139 1.29 -12.80 24.80
N GLU A 140 1.52 -13.23 23.55
CA GLU A 140 2.81 -13.74 23.08
C GLU A 140 3.08 -13.26 21.64
N LEU A 141 4.29 -12.75 21.40
CA LEU A 141 4.70 -12.30 20.07
C LEU A 141 5.32 -13.43 19.23
N GLY A 142 5.73 -14.53 19.88
CA GLY A 142 6.33 -15.70 19.26
C GLY A 142 7.48 -15.35 18.30
N ILE A 143 7.49 -16.01 17.13
CA ILE A 143 8.47 -15.75 16.07
C ILE A 143 8.40 -14.32 15.47
N GLY A 144 7.33 -13.57 15.78
CA GLY A 144 7.08 -12.23 15.27
C GLY A 144 7.76 -11.12 16.08
N GLU A 145 8.25 -11.39 17.29
CA GLU A 145 8.76 -10.35 18.20
C GLU A 145 9.86 -9.50 17.55
N GLN A 146 10.92 -10.14 17.06
CA GLN A 146 12.04 -9.43 16.44
C GLN A 146 11.60 -8.64 15.19
N THR A 147 10.65 -9.20 14.43
CA THR A 147 10.10 -8.53 13.24
C THR A 147 9.33 -7.26 13.62
N LEU A 148 8.51 -7.33 14.67
CA LEU A 148 7.71 -6.20 15.14
C LEU A 148 8.57 -5.11 15.80
N ARG A 149 9.63 -5.49 16.56
CA ARG A 149 10.62 -4.53 17.08
C ARG A 149 11.30 -3.75 15.95
N GLN A 150 11.76 -4.45 14.89
CA GLN A 150 12.36 -3.81 13.71
C GLN A 150 11.35 -2.95 12.94
N ALA A 151 10.06 -3.31 12.98
CA ALA A 151 9.01 -2.51 12.39
C ALA A 151 8.87 -1.17 13.12
N VAL A 152 8.90 -1.16 14.46
CA VAL A 152 8.90 0.08 15.27
C VAL A 152 10.07 0.99 14.90
N GLU A 153 11.29 0.46 14.86
CA GLU A 153 12.49 1.22 14.46
C GLU A 153 12.35 1.81 13.05
N THR A 154 11.74 1.07 12.12
CA THR A 154 11.49 1.52 10.74
C THR A 154 10.50 2.69 10.73
N VAL A 155 9.41 2.61 11.49
CA VAL A 155 8.40 3.68 11.55
C VAL A 155 8.99 4.94 12.19
N GLU A 156 9.77 4.81 13.26
CA GLU A 156 10.47 5.94 13.89
C GLU A 156 11.43 6.63 12.92
N PHE A 157 12.21 5.83 12.17
CA PHE A 157 13.08 6.35 11.12
C PHE A 157 12.27 7.08 10.04
N ASN A 158 11.16 6.50 9.58
CA ASN A 158 10.31 7.10 8.56
C ASN A 158 9.70 8.43 9.03
N ILE A 159 9.21 8.51 10.27
CA ILE A 159 8.69 9.75 10.87
C ILE A 159 9.77 10.82 10.88
N LYS A 160 10.98 10.48 11.35
CA LYS A 160 12.11 11.42 11.40
C LYS A 160 12.51 11.88 10.00
N TRP A 161 12.57 10.97 9.03
CA TRP A 161 12.89 11.32 7.64
C TRP A 161 11.81 12.20 7.03
N TYR A 162 10.53 11.88 7.24
CA TYR A 162 9.42 12.67 6.74
C TYR A 162 9.46 14.10 7.29
N LYS A 163 9.62 14.27 8.60
CA LYS A 163 9.68 15.61 9.23
C LYS A 163 10.88 16.45 8.76
N ASN A 164 12.06 15.83 8.58
CA ASN A 164 13.30 16.59 8.34
C ASN A 164 13.69 16.71 6.86
N SER A 165 13.38 15.71 6.04
CA SER A 165 13.89 15.59 4.67
C SER A 165 12.81 15.76 3.61
N TYR A 166 11.55 15.41 3.89
CA TYR A 166 10.46 15.55 2.91
C TYR A 166 10.25 17.01 2.46
N PRO A 167 10.22 18.02 3.35
CA PRO A 167 10.05 19.41 2.93
C PRO A 167 11.20 19.89 2.02
N GLN A 168 12.43 19.48 2.30
CA GLN A 168 13.61 19.83 1.49
C GLN A 168 13.52 19.19 0.10
N LEU A 169 13.03 17.96 0.01
CA LEU A 169 12.82 17.27 -1.26
C LEU A 169 11.73 17.98 -2.08
N VAL A 170 10.62 18.35 -1.46
CA VAL A 170 9.54 19.10 -2.11
C VAL A 170 10.06 20.44 -2.64
N GLN A 171 10.79 21.20 -1.83
CA GLN A 171 11.41 22.45 -2.25
C GLN A 171 12.36 22.26 -3.43
N TRP A 172 13.26 21.26 -3.36
CA TRP A 172 14.18 20.97 -4.45
C TRP A 172 13.46 20.62 -5.75
N LEU A 173 12.34 19.90 -5.69
CA LEU A 173 11.51 19.61 -6.86
C LEU A 173 10.90 20.90 -7.42
N GLN A 174 10.32 21.74 -6.57
CA GLN A 174 9.76 23.04 -6.95
C GLN A 174 10.79 23.93 -7.65
N ASP A 175 12.01 24.00 -7.12
CA ASP A 175 13.14 24.74 -7.72
C ASP A 175 13.52 24.21 -9.12
N LYS A 176 13.24 22.92 -9.40
CA LYS A 176 13.44 22.29 -10.73
C LYS A 176 12.24 22.44 -11.66
N GLY A 177 11.24 23.22 -11.26
CA GLY A 177 10.02 23.48 -12.03
C GLY A 177 9.02 22.33 -11.99
N TYR A 178 9.05 21.54 -10.92
CA TYR A 178 8.09 20.49 -10.65
C TYR A 178 7.14 20.96 -9.55
N PHE A 179 5.85 21.07 -9.84
CA PHE A 179 4.86 21.55 -8.88
C PHE A 179 3.93 20.43 -8.42
N GLU A 180 3.46 20.55 -7.18
CA GLU A 180 2.35 19.74 -6.68
C GLU A 180 1.11 20.07 -7.51
N THR A 181 0.42 19.06 -8.03
CA THR A 181 -0.84 19.26 -8.75
C THR A 181 -1.99 19.35 -7.76
N PRO A 182 -2.73 20.48 -7.70
CA PRO A 182 -3.95 20.57 -6.90
C PRO A 182 -4.96 19.53 -7.39
N GLY A 183 -5.42 18.66 -6.50
CA GLY A 183 -6.35 17.57 -6.80
C GLY A 183 -5.84 16.15 -6.51
N PHE A 184 -4.59 16.00 -6.06
CA PHE A 184 -4.04 14.68 -5.67
C PHE A 184 -3.50 14.63 -4.22
N LEU A 185 -3.98 15.48 -3.29
CA LEU A 185 -4.30 15.17 -1.88
C LEU A 185 -4.75 16.41 -1.09
N VAL A 186 -5.50 16.11 -0.02
CA VAL A 186 -6.33 16.90 0.90
C VAL A 186 -5.55 18.02 1.64
N PRO A 187 -6.20 19.11 2.08
CA PRO A 187 -5.55 20.25 2.74
C PRO A 187 -4.73 19.86 3.97
N LEU A 188 -3.60 20.54 4.14
CA LEU A 188 -2.89 20.62 5.42
C LEU A 188 -3.84 21.29 6.41
N ASP A 189 -4.25 20.57 7.45
CA ASP A 189 -4.89 21.19 8.62
C ASP A 189 -3.94 22.29 9.12
N THR A 190 -4.36 23.53 8.90
CA THR A 190 -3.89 24.68 9.65
C THR A 190 -5.05 25.01 10.59
N ASP A 191 -4.83 24.83 11.88
CA ASP A 191 -5.73 25.32 12.92
C ASP A 191 -5.99 26.81 12.68
N ALA A 192 -7.23 27.14 12.33
CA ALA A 192 -7.79 28.48 12.47
C ALA A 192 -9.31 28.35 12.64
N ASP A 193 -9.76 28.62 13.87
CA ASP A 193 -11.15 28.73 14.28
C ASP A 193 -11.96 29.70 13.40
N LEU A 194 -13.25 29.38 13.15
CA LEU A 194 -14.44 30.14 13.56
C LEU A 194 -15.72 29.78 12.76
N GLU A 195 -16.71 29.29 13.52
CA GLU A 195 -18.16 29.57 13.47
C GLU A 195 -19.09 29.16 12.29
N SER A 196 -20.05 28.29 12.68
CA SER A 196 -21.51 28.52 12.66
C SER A 196 -22.36 28.27 11.39
N SER A 197 -23.21 27.23 11.52
CA SER A 197 -24.66 27.17 11.24
C SER A 197 -25.19 26.26 10.10
N ALA A 198 -26.19 25.46 10.52
CA ALA A 198 -27.33 24.86 9.81
C ALA A 198 -27.16 23.55 8.99
N SER A 199 -27.94 22.54 9.39
CA SER A 199 -28.11 21.19 8.78
C SER A 199 -29.22 21.15 7.69
N PRO A 200 -29.58 20.01 7.05
CA PRO A 200 -29.47 19.81 5.59
C PRO A 200 -30.85 19.53 4.91
N PRO A 201 -30.95 19.11 3.62
CA PRO A 201 -30.78 17.67 3.32
C PRO A 201 -30.28 17.28 1.89
N HIS A 202 -29.76 16.04 1.81
CA HIS A 202 -29.64 15.11 0.68
C HIS A 202 -28.81 15.47 -0.58
N ALA A 203 -27.61 14.87 -0.67
CA ALA A 203 -27.04 14.32 -1.92
C ALA A 203 -25.95 13.27 -1.60
N HIS A 204 -25.87 12.21 -2.42
CA HIS A 204 -24.94 11.08 -2.34
C HIS A 204 -23.45 11.51 -2.20
N PRO A 205 -22.61 10.80 -1.42
CA PRO A 205 -21.19 11.15 -1.36
C PRO A 205 -20.43 10.50 -2.53
N ALA A 206 -19.83 11.34 -3.36
CA ALA A 206 -18.69 10.97 -4.18
C ALA A 206 -17.52 10.59 -3.26
N SER A 207 -17.07 9.34 -3.34
CA SER A 207 -15.97 8.84 -2.51
C SER A 207 -14.61 9.30 -3.06
N SER A 208 -14.11 10.42 -2.53
CA SER A 208 -12.72 10.85 -2.69
C SER A 208 -11.79 9.99 -1.82
N GLY A 209 -11.30 8.88 -2.37
CA GLY A 209 -10.30 8.01 -1.74
C GLY A 209 -8.88 8.56 -1.96
N GLY A 210 -8.34 9.27 -0.97
CA GLY A 210 -6.97 9.80 -1.01
C GLY A 210 -5.90 8.71 -0.87
N SER A 211 -4.99 8.64 -1.84
CA SER A 211 -3.86 7.70 -1.92
C SER A 211 -2.75 8.04 -0.91
N ALA A 212 -2.66 7.32 0.20
CA ALA A 212 -1.55 7.48 1.14
C ALA A 212 -0.21 6.98 0.53
N GLY A 213 0.78 7.86 0.41
CA GLY A 213 2.19 7.48 0.22
C GLY A 213 2.79 7.60 -1.18
N GLN A 214 2.13 8.26 -2.14
CA GLN A 214 2.72 8.58 -3.45
C GLN A 214 2.84 10.09 -3.63
N ILE A 215 4.00 10.57 -4.11
CA ILE A 215 4.19 11.95 -4.54
C ILE A 215 3.94 11.99 -6.06
N SER A 216 2.89 12.66 -6.49
CA SER A 216 2.59 12.89 -7.90
C SER A 216 3.03 14.30 -8.28
N ILE A 217 3.87 14.41 -9.31
CA ILE A 217 4.61 15.62 -9.62
C ILE A 217 4.51 15.91 -11.12
N CYS A 218 4.04 17.09 -11.53
CA CYS A 218 3.84 17.40 -12.96
C CYS A 218 4.93 18.32 -13.55
N LYS A 219 5.40 18.01 -14.77
CA LYS A 219 6.21 18.89 -15.63
C LYS A 219 5.90 18.65 -17.10
N ASN A 220 5.59 19.69 -17.88
CA ASN A 220 5.28 19.60 -19.32
C ASN A 220 4.25 18.51 -19.68
N ARG A 221 3.10 18.50 -18.98
CA ARG A 221 2.05 17.45 -19.11
C ARG A 221 2.52 16.03 -18.79
N LYS A 222 3.67 15.84 -18.12
CA LYS A 222 4.11 14.55 -17.60
C LYS A 222 4.02 14.54 -16.08
N ILE A 223 3.19 13.66 -15.53
CA ILE A 223 3.08 13.38 -14.10
C ILE A 223 4.08 12.27 -13.76
N LEU A 224 5.13 12.62 -13.03
CA LEU A 224 6.05 11.70 -12.39
C LEU A 224 5.44 11.23 -11.07
N VAL A 225 5.25 9.93 -10.91
CA VAL A 225 4.82 9.34 -9.63
C VAL A 225 6.05 8.79 -8.92
N LEU A 226 6.28 9.22 -7.69
CA LEU A 226 7.37 8.79 -6.83
C LEU A 226 6.82 8.02 -5.62
N SER A 227 7.47 6.91 -5.29
CA SER A 227 7.19 6.12 -4.10
C SER A 227 8.39 6.21 -3.15
N PRO A 228 8.18 6.49 -1.85
CA PRO A 228 9.20 6.34 -0.83
C PRO A 228 9.70 4.89 -0.78
N LYS A 229 11.00 4.73 -0.51
CA LYS A 229 11.65 3.45 -0.23
C LYS A 229 12.34 3.50 1.13
N PRO A 230 12.56 2.34 1.78
CA PRO A 230 13.36 2.27 2.99
C PRO A 230 14.75 2.90 2.80
N ARG A 231 15.27 3.51 3.88
CA ARG A 231 16.57 4.21 3.94
C ARG A 231 16.65 5.49 3.11
N GLY A 232 15.57 6.26 3.05
CA GLY A 232 15.56 7.60 2.44
C GLY A 232 15.74 7.60 0.92
N ARG A 233 15.46 6.48 0.24
CA ARG A 233 15.50 6.39 -1.22
C ARG A 233 14.13 6.73 -1.80
N VAL A 234 14.11 7.22 -3.03
CA VAL A 234 12.89 7.49 -3.78
C VAL A 234 12.97 6.73 -5.09
N GLN A 235 11.89 6.05 -5.47
CA GLN A 235 11.78 5.35 -6.75
C GLN A 235 10.72 6.01 -7.63
N VAL A 236 11.04 6.23 -8.90
CA VAL A 236 10.05 6.54 -9.94
C VAL A 236 9.18 5.31 -10.19
N VAL A 237 7.88 5.42 -9.90
CA VAL A 237 6.89 4.35 -10.05
C VAL A 237 5.97 4.55 -11.26
N GLY A 238 6.03 5.70 -11.93
CA GLY A 238 5.35 5.88 -13.21
C GLY A 238 5.52 7.27 -13.82
N PHE A 239 5.18 7.33 -15.11
CA PHE A 239 4.91 8.57 -15.83
C PHE A 239 3.46 8.49 -16.35
N ARG A 240 2.61 9.47 -16.03
CA ARG A 240 1.33 9.68 -16.74
C ARG A 240 1.45 10.91 -17.61
N TYR A 241 0.76 10.91 -18.75
CA TYR A 241 0.61 12.10 -19.58
C TYR A 241 -0.76 12.72 -19.26
N LEU A 242 -0.80 14.04 -19.08
CA LEU A 242 -2.04 14.84 -19.10
C LEU A 242 -2.47 15.08 -20.55
#